data_AF-A0A9W3PDE7-F1
#
_entry.id   AF-A0A9W3PDE7-F1
#
_cell.length_a   1.000
_cell.length_b   1.000
_cell.length_c   1.000
_cell.angle_alpha   90.00
_cell.angle_beta   90.00
_cell.angle_gamma   90.00
#
_symmetry.space_group_name_H-M   'P 1'
#
loop_
_entity.id
_entity.type
_entity.pdbx_description
1 polymer ?
#
loop_
_entity_poly.entity_id
_entity_poly.type
_entity_poly.pdbx_seq_one_letter_code
_entity_poly.pdbx_strand_id
1 'polypeptide(L)'
;MNNINKKYRLNDMINKNQFIISKTEWVTIRTYIEIGLTLPVNEQDLRKYFNLNPDITLSNDFSELFDICYSIKNLAQWWNTTILPLIIKSVNNITSYGFKIAGNPFNNKEGYFSKLQNELHIINNYNSNKTTKTIKQFQSRCNILIKEVKQYEDVTKNIVILLNKLLYGNQQKLEGIINIQKRLKVVQTTFNPISNETNLIYKKLFEKIKKINIGFFECVNKYISIFNKIIIMWSNTEQQIIDFKSILFQEFKNINETVIEFEDIIEIWLIIAKKSREFTLNAYIS
;
A
#
# COMPACT_ATOMS: atom_id res chain seq x y z
N MET A 1 13.29 -30.51 0.99
CA MET A 1 12.87 -29.43 1.91
C MET A 1 13.25 -27.99 1.49
N ASN A 2 13.47 -27.64 0.21
CA ASN A 2 13.91 -26.27 -0.14
C ASN A 2 13.25 -25.60 -1.38
N ASN A 3 12.17 -26.15 -1.93
CA ASN A 3 11.54 -25.60 -3.15
C ASN A 3 10.17 -24.93 -2.96
N ILE A 4 9.44 -25.21 -1.87
CA ILE A 4 8.15 -24.57 -1.56
C ILE A 4 8.39 -23.09 -1.23
N ASN A 5 9.37 -22.76 -0.39
CA ASN A 5 9.71 -21.36 -0.03
C ASN A 5 10.08 -20.46 -1.23
N LYS A 6 10.62 -21.00 -2.33
CA LYS A 6 10.86 -20.25 -3.57
C LYS A 6 9.62 -20.07 -4.43
N LYS A 7 8.68 -21.03 -4.39
CA LYS A 7 7.47 -21.06 -5.23
C LYS A 7 6.43 -20.03 -4.78
N TYR A 8 6.40 -19.65 -3.49
CA TYR A 8 5.36 -18.78 -2.94
C TYR A 8 5.70 -17.29 -2.86
N ARG A 9 6.97 -16.87 -2.71
CA ARG A 9 7.41 -15.46 -2.50
C ARG A 9 6.60 -14.65 -1.47
N LEU A 10 5.71 -15.29 -0.70
CA LEU A 10 4.89 -14.68 0.35
C LEU A 10 5.78 -14.16 1.49
N ASN A 11 6.96 -14.76 1.67
CA ASN A 11 7.97 -14.31 2.62
C ASN A 11 8.46 -12.88 2.34
N ASP A 12 8.35 -12.38 1.09
CA ASP A 12 8.72 -11.00 0.77
C ASP A 12 7.75 -9.97 1.37
N MET A 13 6.59 -10.40 1.89
CA MET A 13 5.64 -9.57 2.64
C MET A 13 6.05 -9.35 4.10
N ILE A 14 7.08 -10.06 4.56
CA ILE A 14 7.59 -9.98 5.93
C ILE A 14 9.10 -9.73 5.85
N ASN A 15 9.54 -8.53 6.24
CA ASN A 15 10.96 -8.21 6.35
C ASN A 15 11.37 -8.19 7.82
N LYS A 16 12.26 -9.09 8.25
CA LYS A 16 12.77 -9.17 9.64
C LYS A 16 11.64 -9.07 10.69
N ASN A 17 10.59 -9.88 10.53
CA ASN A 17 9.37 -9.93 11.37
C ASN A 17 8.45 -8.69 11.32
N GLN A 18 8.68 -7.76 10.39
CA GLN A 18 7.81 -6.62 10.15
C GLN A 18 7.00 -6.83 8.86
N PHE A 19 5.74 -6.39 8.86
CA PHE A 19 4.93 -6.31 7.66
C PHE A 19 5.60 -5.41 6.61
N ILE A 20 5.43 -5.71 5.32
CA ILE A 20 6.05 -4.94 4.23
C ILE A 20 5.75 -3.44 4.29
N ILE A 21 4.61 -3.06 4.87
CA ILE A 21 4.34 -1.67 5.26
C ILE A 21 4.69 -1.51 6.74
N SER A 22 5.81 -0.83 7.03
CA SER A 22 6.23 -0.56 8.39
C SER A 22 5.33 0.50 9.04
N LYS A 23 5.02 0.32 10.34
CA LYS A 23 4.33 1.31 11.16
C LYS A 23 5.12 2.63 11.25
N THR A 24 6.44 2.56 11.38
CA THR A 24 7.28 3.78 11.51
C THR A 24 7.27 4.60 10.21
N GLU A 25 7.26 3.91 9.08
CA GLU A 25 7.17 4.54 7.75
C GLU A 25 5.80 5.20 7.54
N TRP A 26 4.75 4.52 7.99
CA TRP A 26 3.38 5.05 7.96
C TRP A 26 3.22 6.34 8.78
N VAL A 27 3.74 6.34 10.01
CA VAL A 27 3.73 7.54 10.86
C VAL A 27 4.55 8.67 10.24
N THR A 28 5.67 8.34 9.59
CA THR A 28 6.52 9.33 8.92
C THR A 28 5.79 10.01 7.78
N ILE A 29 5.15 9.26 6.87
CA ILE A 29 4.39 9.86 5.78
C ILE A 29 3.23 10.69 6.33
N ARG A 30 2.50 10.19 7.31
CA ARG A 30 1.37 10.91 7.91
C ARG A 30 1.80 12.23 8.54
N THR A 31 2.93 12.26 9.24
CA THR A 31 3.53 13.50 9.74
C THR A 31 3.75 14.51 8.61
N TYR A 32 4.33 14.08 7.48
CA TYR A 32 4.51 14.99 6.35
C TYR A 32 3.17 15.46 5.77
N ILE A 33 2.17 14.57 5.64
CA ILE A 33 0.83 14.93 5.14
C ILE A 33 0.21 16.00 6.05
N GLU A 34 0.21 15.76 7.36
CA GLU A 34 -0.36 16.68 8.35
C GLU A 34 0.33 18.04 8.33
N ILE A 35 1.66 18.07 8.27
CA ILE A 35 2.38 19.33 8.13
C ILE A 35 2.01 20.02 6.81
N GLY A 36 1.95 19.27 5.70
CA GLY A 36 1.56 19.80 4.39
C GLY A 36 0.17 20.44 4.39
N LEU A 37 -0.80 19.86 5.10
CA LEU A 37 -2.15 20.41 5.24
C LEU A 37 -2.19 21.75 6.00
N THR A 38 -1.23 21.98 6.89
CA THR A 38 -1.14 23.20 7.71
C THR A 38 -0.37 24.34 7.05
N LEU A 39 0.24 24.13 5.87
CA LEU A 39 1.08 25.13 5.24
C LEU A 39 0.30 26.44 4.94
N PRO A 40 0.91 27.61 5.19
CA PRO A 40 0.29 28.89 4.91
C PRO A 40 0.30 29.18 3.40
N VAL A 41 -0.85 29.51 2.83
CA VAL A 41 -1.03 29.73 1.37
C VAL A 41 -1.25 31.20 1.01
N ASN A 42 -1.13 32.09 2.00
CA ASN A 42 -1.20 33.54 1.84
C ASN A 42 -0.56 34.21 3.08
N GLU A 43 -0.45 35.53 3.04
CA GLU A 43 0.12 36.32 4.12
C GLU A 43 -0.63 36.19 5.45
N GLN A 44 -1.96 36.22 5.41
CA GLN A 44 -2.77 36.13 6.63
C GLN A 44 -2.54 34.79 7.33
N ASP A 45 -2.47 33.69 6.58
CA ASP A 45 -2.15 32.36 7.09
C ASP A 45 -0.72 32.31 7.61
N LEU A 46 0.23 32.94 6.92
CA LEU A 46 1.63 32.99 7.35
C LEU A 46 1.81 33.67 8.70
N ARG A 47 1.14 34.82 8.88
CA ARG A 47 1.15 35.58 10.13
C ARG A 47 0.61 34.73 11.28
N LYS A 48 -0.49 34.01 11.07
CA LYS A 48 -1.01 33.04 12.06
C LYS A 48 -0.03 31.89 12.30
N TYR A 49 0.54 31.34 11.23
CA TYR A 49 1.41 30.16 11.28
C TYR A 49 2.69 30.38 12.09
N PHE A 50 3.30 31.56 11.96
CA PHE A 50 4.52 31.93 12.68
C PHE A 50 4.27 32.84 13.88
N ASN A 51 3.01 33.15 14.20
CA ASN A 51 2.63 34.11 15.25
C ASN A 51 3.36 35.46 15.09
N LEU A 52 3.29 36.03 13.88
CA LEU A 52 3.99 37.27 13.52
C LEU A 52 3.25 38.50 14.05
N ASN A 53 4.00 39.49 14.51
CA ASN A 53 3.45 40.81 14.84
C ASN A 53 2.84 41.46 13.56
N PRO A 54 1.61 42.01 13.62
CA PRO A 54 1.02 42.80 12.54
C PRO A 54 1.95 43.83 11.91
N ASP A 55 2.84 44.43 12.70
CA ASP A 55 3.74 45.52 12.26
C ASP A 55 4.91 45.06 11.39
N ILE A 56 5.17 43.75 11.29
CA ILE A 56 6.23 43.21 10.42
C ILE A 56 5.80 43.33 8.95
N THR A 57 6.54 44.08 8.15
CA THR A 57 6.34 44.14 6.69
C THR A 57 6.93 42.91 6.03
N LEU A 58 6.07 42.14 5.35
CA LEU A 58 6.49 40.98 4.57
C LEU A 58 6.85 41.42 3.14
N SER A 59 7.91 40.82 2.59
CA SER A 59 8.34 41.09 1.20
C SER A 59 7.35 40.52 0.20
N ASN A 60 7.28 41.10 -0.99
CA ASN A 60 6.52 40.53 -2.11
C ASN A 60 7.11 39.18 -2.59
N ASP A 61 8.34 38.84 -2.20
CA ASP A 61 9.02 37.61 -2.60
C ASP A 61 8.34 36.32 -2.08
N PHE A 62 7.38 36.43 -1.14
CA PHE A 62 6.65 35.29 -0.59
C PHE A 62 5.59 34.70 -1.53
N SER A 63 5.19 35.41 -2.58
CA SER A 63 4.13 34.96 -3.50
C SER A 63 4.38 33.55 -4.07
N GLU A 64 5.59 33.31 -4.57
CA GLU A 64 5.98 32.01 -5.11
C GLU A 64 6.00 30.90 -4.03
N LEU A 65 6.39 31.24 -2.78
CA LEU A 65 6.30 30.28 -1.67
C LEU A 65 4.86 29.94 -1.31
N PHE A 66 3.94 30.91 -1.37
CA PHE A 66 2.53 30.67 -1.12
C PHE A 66 1.91 29.75 -2.18
N ASP A 67 2.25 29.94 -3.44
CA ASP A 67 1.81 29.06 -4.52
C ASP A 67 2.37 27.64 -4.36
N ILE A 68 3.65 27.50 -3.96
CA ILE A 68 4.24 26.19 -3.66
C ILE A 68 3.55 25.54 -2.44
N CYS A 69 3.30 26.31 -1.37
CA CYS A 69 2.55 25.84 -0.20
C CYS A 69 1.18 25.31 -0.61
N TYR A 70 0.47 26.04 -1.48
CA TYR A 70 -0.84 25.64 -1.98
C TYR A 70 -0.76 24.31 -2.75
N SER A 71 0.23 24.14 -3.62
CA SER A 71 0.45 22.88 -4.34
C SER A 71 0.74 21.69 -3.41
N ILE A 72 1.58 21.88 -2.39
CA ILE A 72 1.85 20.81 -1.40
C ILE A 72 0.60 20.50 -0.58
N LYS A 73 -0.14 21.52 -0.16
CA LYS A 73 -1.40 21.35 0.59
C LYS A 73 -2.42 20.55 -0.22
N ASN A 74 -2.53 20.82 -1.52
CA ASN A 74 -3.38 20.05 -2.43
C ASN A 74 -2.92 18.60 -2.58
N LEU A 75 -1.60 18.34 -2.68
CA LEU A 75 -1.07 16.97 -2.70
C LEU A 75 -1.38 16.22 -1.40
N ALA A 76 -1.24 16.88 -0.26
CA ALA A 76 -1.54 16.31 1.04
C ALA A 76 -3.04 15.98 1.20
N GLN A 77 -3.91 16.87 0.73
CA GLN A 77 -5.36 16.62 0.70
C GLN A 77 -5.70 15.46 -0.23
N TRP A 78 -5.12 15.45 -1.43
CA TRP A 78 -5.38 14.41 -2.42
C TRP A 78 -4.90 13.03 -1.96
N TRP A 79 -3.77 12.96 -1.25
CA TRP A 79 -3.32 11.75 -0.56
C TRP A 79 -4.39 11.23 0.41
N ASN A 80 -4.87 12.09 1.31
CA ASN A 80 -5.83 11.72 2.35
C ASN A 80 -7.17 11.25 1.78
N THR A 81 -7.67 11.91 0.75
CA THR A 81 -8.99 11.59 0.20
C THR A 81 -8.97 10.46 -0.82
N THR A 82 -7.83 10.21 -1.48
CA THR A 82 -7.76 9.34 -2.67
C THR A 82 -6.89 8.11 -2.46
N ILE A 83 -5.68 8.27 -1.93
CA ILE A 83 -4.70 7.17 -1.82
C ILE A 83 -4.84 6.43 -0.49
N LEU A 84 -4.90 7.16 0.62
CA LEU A 84 -4.97 6.61 1.96
C LEU A 84 -6.09 5.55 2.11
N PRO A 85 -7.34 5.81 1.69
CA PRO A 85 -8.41 4.80 1.79
C PRO A 85 -8.11 3.52 1.00
N LEU A 86 -7.45 3.64 -0.16
CA LEU A 86 -7.08 2.49 -0.98
C LEU A 86 -5.94 1.68 -0.38
N ILE A 87 -4.95 2.35 0.25
CA ILE A 87 -3.89 1.65 1.00
C ILE A 87 -4.52 0.81 2.11
N ILE A 88 -5.38 1.40 2.94
CA ILE A 88 -6.07 0.67 4.01
C ILE A 88 -6.91 -0.48 3.45
N LYS A 89 -7.62 -0.24 2.34
CA LYS A 89 -8.37 -1.29 1.63
C LYS A 89 -7.47 -2.44 1.17
N SER A 90 -6.32 -2.15 0.58
CA SER A 90 -5.36 -3.16 0.11
C SER A 90 -4.81 -4.00 1.27
N VAL A 91 -4.46 -3.38 2.40
CA VAL A 91 -4.03 -4.12 3.61
C VAL A 91 -5.16 -4.97 4.19
N ASN A 92 -6.40 -4.48 4.18
CA ASN A 92 -7.57 -5.25 4.59
C ASN A 92 -7.87 -6.41 3.64
N ASN A 93 -7.61 -6.27 2.34
CA ASN A 93 -7.72 -7.36 1.38
C ASN A 93 -6.71 -8.47 1.70
N ILE A 94 -5.44 -8.12 2.00
CA ILE A 94 -4.42 -9.08 2.45
C ILE A 94 -4.89 -9.84 3.70
N THR A 95 -5.39 -9.10 4.69
CA THR A 95 -5.93 -9.66 5.94
C THR A 95 -7.08 -10.63 5.67
N SER A 96 -8.04 -10.19 4.85
CA SER A 96 -9.26 -10.95 4.54
C SER A 96 -8.94 -12.24 3.78
N TYR A 97 -8.01 -12.15 2.83
CA TYR A 97 -7.58 -13.29 2.04
C TYR A 97 -6.82 -14.31 2.88
N GLY A 98 -5.85 -13.86 3.67
CA GLY A 98 -5.06 -14.76 4.51
C GLY A 98 -5.91 -15.51 5.54
N PHE A 99 -6.84 -14.84 6.24
CA PHE A 99 -7.77 -15.55 7.14
C PHE A 99 -8.78 -16.44 6.41
N LYS A 100 -9.13 -16.14 5.15
CA LYS A 100 -10.01 -17.00 4.36
C LYS A 100 -9.32 -18.29 3.95
N ILE A 101 -8.05 -18.20 3.55
CA ILE A 101 -7.22 -19.34 3.18
C ILE A 101 -6.88 -20.19 4.41
N ALA A 102 -6.29 -19.56 5.42
CA ALA A 102 -5.72 -20.23 6.58
C ALA A 102 -6.77 -20.65 7.62
N GLY A 103 -7.95 -20.04 7.54
CA GLY A 103 -8.92 -20.10 8.63
C GLY A 103 -8.72 -18.92 9.59
N ASN A 104 -9.77 -18.63 10.33
CA ASN A 104 -9.80 -17.48 11.23
C ASN A 104 -9.75 -17.97 12.69
N PRO A 105 -8.64 -17.74 13.41
CA PRO A 105 -8.48 -18.21 14.79
C PRO A 105 -9.38 -17.46 15.77
N PHE A 106 -9.94 -16.30 15.39
CA PHE A 106 -10.81 -15.51 16.26
C PHE A 106 -12.25 -16.04 16.32
N ASN A 107 -12.66 -16.90 15.38
CA ASN A 107 -14.01 -17.45 15.34
C ASN A 107 -14.07 -18.93 14.94
N ASN A 108 -12.94 -19.64 15.06
CA ASN A 108 -12.78 -21.08 14.74
C ASN A 108 -13.31 -21.47 13.36
N LYS A 109 -13.26 -20.56 12.37
CA LYS A 109 -13.73 -20.83 11.02
C LYS A 109 -12.64 -21.55 10.23
N GLU A 110 -12.97 -22.75 9.77
CA GLU A 110 -12.11 -23.55 8.90
C GLU A 110 -11.76 -22.80 7.60
N GLY A 111 -10.46 -22.82 7.26
CA GLY A 111 -9.89 -22.20 6.08
C GLY A 111 -10.28 -22.90 4.78
N TYR A 112 -10.14 -22.18 3.67
CA TYR A 112 -10.42 -22.72 2.36
C TYR A 112 -9.39 -23.80 1.97
N PHE A 113 -8.14 -23.71 2.42
CA PHE A 113 -7.12 -24.70 2.06
C PHE A 113 -7.35 -26.06 2.73
N SER A 114 -7.76 -26.09 4.01
CA SER A 114 -8.20 -27.33 4.66
C SER A 114 -9.39 -27.97 3.94
N LYS A 115 -10.34 -27.15 3.46
CA LYS A 115 -11.47 -27.65 2.65
C LYS A 115 -11.02 -28.21 1.31
N LEU A 116 -10.09 -27.55 0.62
CA LEU A 116 -9.53 -28.04 -0.64
C LEU A 116 -8.78 -29.38 -0.44
N GLN A 117 -8.03 -29.52 0.66
CA GLN A 117 -7.36 -30.78 1.01
C GLN A 117 -8.38 -31.92 1.21
N ASN A 118 -9.42 -31.66 1.99
CA ASN A 118 -10.49 -32.64 2.24
C ASN A 118 -11.22 -33.02 0.94
N GLU A 119 -11.50 -32.03 0.09
CA GLU A 119 -12.12 -32.23 -1.22
C GLU A 119 -11.22 -33.12 -2.11
N LEU A 120 -9.90 -32.89 -2.14
CA LEU A 120 -8.96 -33.75 -2.88
C LEU A 120 -8.90 -35.18 -2.33
N HIS A 121 -8.85 -35.35 -1.01
CA HIS A 121 -8.86 -36.67 -0.38
C HIS A 121 -10.11 -37.47 -0.74
N ILE A 122 -11.27 -36.82 -0.78
CA ILE A 122 -12.53 -37.45 -1.22
C ILE A 122 -12.49 -37.78 -2.72
N ILE A 123 -11.91 -36.91 -3.54
CA ILE A 123 -11.80 -37.15 -4.99
C ILE A 123 -10.93 -38.39 -5.27
N ASN A 124 -9.84 -38.58 -4.53
CA ASN A 124 -8.93 -39.72 -4.73
C ASN A 124 -9.50 -41.06 -4.28
N ASN A 125 -10.35 -41.08 -3.24
CA ASN A 125 -10.69 -42.31 -2.54
C ASN A 125 -12.08 -42.90 -2.87
N TYR A 126 -12.89 -42.26 -3.72
CA TYR A 126 -14.28 -42.68 -3.96
C TYR A 126 -14.67 -42.79 -5.44
N ASN A 127 -15.43 -43.84 -5.78
CA ASN A 127 -15.94 -44.12 -7.11
C ASN A 127 -17.35 -43.51 -7.34
N SER A 128 -17.39 -42.49 -8.19
CA SER A 128 -18.40 -42.15 -9.22
C SER A 128 -19.63 -41.24 -8.96
N ASN A 129 -20.09 -40.93 -7.75
CA ASN A 129 -21.13 -39.86 -7.57
C ASN A 129 -20.76 -38.77 -6.55
N LYS A 130 -20.17 -39.16 -5.40
CA LYS A 130 -19.58 -38.22 -4.45
C LYS A 130 -18.46 -37.39 -5.10
N THR A 131 -17.68 -38.03 -5.97
CA THR A 131 -16.56 -37.45 -6.71
C THR A 131 -17.00 -36.27 -7.59
N THR A 132 -18.09 -36.40 -8.35
CA THR A 132 -18.58 -35.34 -9.26
C THR A 132 -19.03 -34.09 -8.51
N LYS A 133 -19.73 -34.26 -7.38
CA LYS A 133 -20.14 -33.13 -6.53
C LYS A 133 -18.94 -32.44 -5.90
N THR A 134 -17.99 -33.22 -5.37
CA THR A 134 -16.78 -32.69 -4.74
C THR A 134 -15.89 -31.95 -5.73
N ILE A 135 -15.72 -32.45 -6.96
CA ILE A 135 -14.98 -31.75 -8.03
C ILE A 135 -15.59 -30.37 -8.30
N LYS A 136 -16.93 -30.27 -8.38
CA LYS A 136 -17.61 -28.98 -8.57
C LYS A 136 -17.38 -28.02 -7.40
N GLN A 137 -17.39 -28.52 -6.17
CA GLN A 137 -17.12 -27.73 -4.96
C GLN A 137 -15.70 -27.19 -4.95
N PHE A 138 -14.73 -28.05 -5.24
CA PHE A 138 -13.32 -27.70 -5.37
C PHE A 138 -13.11 -26.61 -6.43
N GLN A 139 -13.62 -26.83 -7.64
CA GLN A 139 -13.50 -25.86 -8.74
C GLN A 139 -14.15 -24.53 -8.39
N SER A 140 -15.33 -24.55 -7.77
CA SER A 140 -16.02 -23.34 -7.31
C SER A 140 -15.18 -22.58 -6.29
N ARG A 141 -14.58 -23.27 -5.33
CA ARG A 141 -13.73 -22.67 -4.29
C ARG A 141 -12.47 -22.05 -4.88
N CYS A 142 -11.78 -22.73 -5.80
CA CYS A 142 -10.64 -22.17 -6.52
C CYS A 142 -11.05 -20.93 -7.34
N ASN A 143 -12.20 -20.97 -8.03
CA ASN A 143 -12.70 -19.82 -8.80
C ASN A 143 -12.98 -18.59 -7.92
N ILE A 144 -13.52 -18.80 -6.71
CA ILE A 144 -13.73 -17.71 -5.74
C ILE A 144 -12.39 -17.08 -5.36
N LEU A 145 -11.38 -17.91 -5.02
CA LEU A 145 -10.06 -17.41 -4.65
C LEU A 145 -9.39 -16.65 -5.80
N ILE A 146 -9.40 -17.20 -7.02
CA ILE A 146 -8.85 -16.53 -8.23
C ILE A 146 -9.52 -15.18 -8.45
N LYS A 147 -10.85 -15.12 -8.37
CA LYS A 147 -11.61 -13.87 -8.58
C LYS A 147 -11.21 -12.81 -7.56
N GLU A 148 -11.07 -13.18 -6.29
CA GLU A 148 -10.69 -12.26 -5.22
C GLU A 148 -9.25 -11.77 -5.37
N VAL A 149 -8.31 -12.67 -5.70
CA VAL A 149 -6.92 -12.29 -5.97
C VAL A 149 -6.84 -11.25 -7.08
N LYS A 150 -7.54 -11.45 -8.21
CA LYS A 150 -7.59 -10.46 -9.30
C LYS A 150 -8.12 -9.12 -8.84
N GLN A 151 -9.23 -9.13 -8.11
CA GLN A 151 -9.82 -7.91 -7.57
C GLN A 151 -8.83 -7.17 -6.64
N TYR A 152 -8.08 -7.90 -5.83
CA TYR A 152 -7.10 -7.33 -4.90
C TYR A 152 -5.85 -6.82 -5.62
N GLU A 153 -5.42 -7.51 -6.68
CA GLU A 153 -4.37 -7.06 -7.58
C GLU A 153 -4.75 -5.74 -8.26
N ASP A 154 -5.96 -5.65 -8.83
CA ASP A 154 -6.44 -4.45 -9.53
C ASP A 154 -6.54 -3.24 -8.59
N VAL A 155 -7.04 -3.44 -7.37
CA VAL A 155 -7.02 -2.40 -6.33
C VAL A 155 -5.59 -1.93 -6.07
N THR A 156 -4.63 -2.85 -6.01
CA THR A 156 -3.23 -2.55 -5.73
C THR A 156 -2.55 -1.84 -6.90
N LYS A 157 -2.82 -2.25 -8.15
CA LYS A 157 -2.40 -1.54 -9.37
C LYS A 157 -2.91 -0.11 -9.40
N ASN A 158 -4.17 0.11 -9.02
CA ASN A 158 -4.74 1.45 -8.96
C ASN A 158 -3.99 2.35 -7.96
N ILE A 159 -3.54 1.82 -6.82
CA ILE A 159 -2.70 2.57 -5.87
C ILE A 159 -1.41 3.04 -6.55
N VAL A 160 -0.70 2.16 -7.26
CA VAL A 160 0.54 2.51 -7.97
C VAL A 160 0.28 3.58 -9.04
N ILE A 161 -0.81 3.50 -9.78
CA ILE A 161 -1.21 4.53 -10.76
C ILE A 161 -1.41 5.89 -10.07
N LEU A 162 -2.09 5.91 -8.92
CA LEU A 162 -2.35 7.14 -8.17
C LEU A 162 -1.07 7.70 -7.54
N LEU A 163 -0.19 6.87 -7.02
CA LEU A 163 1.13 7.29 -6.51
C LEU A 163 1.97 7.93 -7.62
N ASN A 164 1.96 7.38 -8.84
CA ASN A 164 2.62 7.99 -9.99
C ASN A 164 2.01 9.34 -10.35
N LYS A 165 0.67 9.48 -10.32
CA LYS A 165 0.02 10.79 -10.51
C LYS A 165 0.44 11.81 -9.43
N LEU A 166 0.74 11.37 -8.21
CA LEU A 166 1.25 12.24 -7.16
C LEU A 166 2.69 12.73 -7.44
N LEU A 167 3.54 11.84 -7.99
CA LEU A 167 4.91 12.20 -8.37
C LEU A 167 4.96 13.17 -9.54
N TYR A 168 4.23 12.85 -10.61
CA TYR A 168 4.36 13.52 -11.91
C TYR A 168 3.27 14.57 -12.16
N GLY A 169 2.20 14.57 -11.37
CA GLY A 169 1.03 15.40 -11.57
C GLY A 169 0.01 14.76 -12.53
N ASN A 170 -1.04 15.53 -12.85
CA ASN A 170 -2.04 15.13 -13.83
C ASN A 170 -2.51 16.33 -14.66
N GLN A 171 -3.24 16.06 -15.75
CA GLN A 171 -3.83 17.10 -16.62
C GLN A 171 -4.99 17.86 -15.94
N GLN A 172 -5.40 17.49 -14.72
CA GLN A 172 -6.59 17.96 -14.01
C GLN A 172 -6.26 18.79 -12.76
N LYS A 173 -5.18 19.60 -12.81
CA LYS A 173 -4.76 20.57 -11.77
C LYS A 173 -3.95 20.03 -10.58
N LEU A 174 -3.60 18.74 -10.54
CA LEU A 174 -2.65 18.25 -9.51
C LEU A 174 -1.22 18.50 -9.99
N GLU A 175 -0.53 19.45 -9.35
CA GLU A 175 0.90 19.63 -9.57
C GLU A 175 1.70 18.50 -8.90
N GLY A 176 2.56 17.82 -9.66
CA GLY A 176 3.37 16.71 -9.13
C GLY A 176 4.53 17.17 -8.25
N ILE A 177 4.92 16.32 -7.30
CA ILE A 177 6.08 16.54 -6.41
C ILE A 177 7.33 16.95 -7.19
N ILE A 178 7.60 16.31 -8.33
CA ILE A 178 8.78 16.60 -9.14
C ILE A 178 8.77 18.03 -9.69
N ASN A 179 7.60 18.56 -10.05
CA ASN A 179 7.50 19.94 -10.52
C ASN A 179 7.70 20.93 -9.37
N ILE A 180 7.12 20.63 -8.20
CA ILE A 180 7.34 21.42 -6.98
C ILE A 180 8.82 21.45 -6.60
N GLN A 181 9.54 20.32 -6.72
CA GLN A 181 11.00 20.27 -6.51
C GLN A 181 11.76 21.20 -7.46
N LYS A 182 11.34 21.29 -8.74
CA LYS A 182 11.96 22.21 -9.72
C LYS A 182 11.72 23.67 -9.34
N ARG A 183 10.48 24.04 -9.00
CA ARG A 183 10.14 25.40 -8.56
C ARG A 183 10.91 25.79 -7.29
N LEU A 184 11.01 24.90 -6.31
CA LEU A 184 11.82 25.14 -5.11
C LEU A 184 13.29 25.40 -5.40
N LYS A 185 13.88 24.70 -6.38
CA LYS A 185 15.26 24.95 -6.81
C LYS A 185 15.39 26.34 -7.44
N VAL A 186 14.45 26.75 -8.29
CA VAL A 186 14.42 28.08 -8.89
C VAL A 186 14.35 29.14 -7.79
N VAL A 187 13.40 29.02 -6.87
CA VAL A 187 13.25 29.90 -5.70
C VAL A 187 14.55 29.99 -4.90
N GLN A 188 15.21 28.86 -4.65
CA GLN A 188 16.48 28.83 -3.92
C GLN A 188 17.58 29.62 -4.65
N THR A 189 17.63 29.55 -5.98
CA THR A 189 18.65 30.24 -6.80
C THR A 189 18.37 31.72 -7.01
N THR A 190 17.09 32.12 -7.04
CA THR A 190 16.69 33.52 -7.26
C THR A 190 16.61 34.31 -5.96
N PHE A 191 16.61 33.64 -4.82
CA PHE A 191 16.54 34.29 -3.52
C PHE A 191 17.85 35.00 -3.17
N ASN A 192 17.81 36.34 -3.10
CA ASN A 192 18.94 37.19 -2.73
C ASN A 192 18.72 37.78 -1.32
N PRO A 193 19.44 37.31 -0.28
CA PRO A 193 19.13 37.69 1.09
C PRO A 193 19.66 39.09 1.47
N ILE A 194 18.77 40.08 1.66
CA ILE A 194 19.06 41.30 2.43
C ILE A 194 18.83 41.04 3.94
N SER A 195 19.82 41.20 4.81
CA SER A 195 19.74 40.80 6.23
C SER A 195 18.66 41.54 7.04
N ASN A 196 17.46 40.96 7.16
CA ASN A 196 16.39 41.41 8.06
C ASN A 196 15.52 40.23 8.55
N GLU A 197 14.62 40.50 9.51
CA GLU A 197 13.74 39.51 10.14
C GLU A 197 12.81 38.80 9.15
N THR A 198 12.33 39.52 8.12
CA THR A 198 11.55 38.99 7.00
C THR A 198 12.27 37.85 6.27
N ASN A 199 13.59 37.96 6.11
CA ASN A 199 14.40 36.89 5.52
C ASN A 199 14.55 35.65 6.41
N LEU A 200 14.47 35.79 7.73
CA LEU A 200 14.46 34.64 8.63
C LEU A 200 13.16 33.85 8.48
N ILE A 201 12.02 34.55 8.39
CA ILE A 201 10.70 33.93 8.19
C ILE A 201 10.66 33.20 6.85
N TYR A 202 11.16 33.85 5.78
CA TYR A 202 11.26 33.25 4.46
C TYR A 202 12.08 31.96 4.48
N LYS A 203 13.30 32.02 5.04
CA LYS A 203 14.18 30.83 5.16
C LYS A 203 13.53 29.71 5.96
N LYS A 204 12.87 30.03 7.09
CA LYS A 204 12.16 29.03 7.91
C LYS A 204 11.04 28.35 7.13
N LEU A 205 10.23 29.12 6.39
CA LEU A 205 9.16 28.57 5.55
C LEU A 205 9.73 27.71 4.42
N PHE A 206 10.71 28.24 3.69
CA PHE A 206 11.37 27.54 2.58
C PHE A 206 11.97 26.19 3.01
N GLU A 207 12.74 26.15 4.10
CA GLU A 207 13.33 24.91 4.61
C GLU A 207 12.27 23.90 5.05
N LYS A 208 11.16 24.38 5.62
CA LYS A 208 10.03 23.51 6.01
C LYS A 208 9.36 22.89 4.78
N ILE A 209 9.05 23.70 3.77
CA ILE A 209 8.49 23.25 2.48
C ILE A 209 9.42 22.25 1.81
N LYS A 210 10.72 22.56 1.73
CA LYS A 210 11.75 21.70 1.14
C LYS A 210 11.83 20.35 1.84
N LYS A 211 11.85 20.33 3.18
CA LYS A 211 11.86 19.09 3.97
C LYS A 211 10.62 18.23 3.71
N ILE A 212 9.43 18.82 3.68
CA ILE A 212 8.18 18.09 3.39
C ILE A 212 8.23 17.49 1.99
N ASN A 213 8.64 18.28 1.00
CA ASN A 213 8.65 17.87 -0.39
C ASN A 213 9.67 16.75 -0.68
N ILE A 214 10.84 16.78 -0.03
CA ILE A 214 11.82 15.67 -0.06
C ILE A 214 11.21 14.42 0.61
N GLY A 215 10.64 14.58 1.81
CA GLY A 215 10.01 13.48 2.54
C GLY A 215 8.87 12.82 1.76
N PHE A 216 8.01 13.61 1.13
CA PHE A 216 6.95 13.13 0.23
C PHE A 216 7.53 12.34 -0.94
N PHE A 217 8.54 12.87 -1.62
CA PHE A 217 9.16 12.21 -2.76
C PHE A 217 9.73 10.84 -2.39
N GLU A 218 10.50 10.76 -1.31
CA GLU A 218 11.11 9.52 -0.84
C GLU A 218 10.05 8.50 -0.42
N CYS A 219 9.05 8.93 0.35
CA CYS A 219 7.98 8.05 0.79
C CYS A 219 7.17 7.50 -0.39
N VAL A 220 6.77 8.36 -1.35
CA VAL A 220 5.95 7.95 -2.49
C VAL A 220 6.69 6.94 -3.37
N ASN A 221 7.98 7.18 -3.68
CA ASN A 221 8.79 6.22 -4.44
C ASN A 221 8.92 4.87 -3.72
N LYS A 222 9.10 4.91 -2.40
CA LYS A 222 9.14 3.69 -1.58
C LYS A 222 7.81 2.95 -1.61
N TYR A 223 6.69 3.63 -1.46
CA TYR A 223 5.36 3.01 -1.55
C TYR A 223 5.09 2.41 -2.92
N ILE A 224 5.54 3.05 -4.02
CA ILE A 224 5.45 2.47 -5.36
C ILE A 224 6.20 1.12 -5.40
N SER A 225 7.42 1.06 -4.86
CA SER A 225 8.18 -0.19 -4.79
C SER A 225 7.46 -1.27 -3.97
N ILE A 226 6.92 -0.91 -2.80
CA ILE A 226 6.16 -1.82 -1.93
C ILE A 226 4.92 -2.36 -2.65
N PHE A 227 4.10 -1.48 -3.24
CA PHE A 227 2.87 -1.92 -3.89
C PHE A 227 3.12 -2.71 -5.16
N ASN A 228 4.21 -2.45 -5.89
CA ASN A 228 4.64 -3.33 -6.98
C ASN A 228 4.97 -4.75 -6.49
N LYS A 229 5.60 -4.90 -5.32
CA LYS A 229 5.82 -6.22 -4.72
C LYS A 229 4.50 -6.90 -4.33
N ILE A 230 3.53 -6.14 -3.80
CA ILE A 230 2.20 -6.67 -3.47
C ILE A 230 1.45 -7.10 -4.74
N ILE A 231 1.57 -6.37 -5.85
CA ILE A 231 1.01 -6.77 -7.15
C ILE A 231 1.58 -8.12 -7.58
N ILE A 232 2.91 -8.26 -7.58
CA ILE A 232 3.59 -9.51 -7.93
C ILE A 232 3.14 -10.66 -7.02
N MET A 233 2.98 -10.40 -5.72
CA MET A 233 2.45 -11.39 -4.77
C MET A 233 1.05 -11.87 -5.17
N TRP A 234 0.14 -10.95 -5.52
CA TRP A 234 -1.19 -11.32 -5.98
C TRP A 234 -1.13 -12.13 -7.27
N SER A 235 -0.39 -11.70 -8.29
CA SER A 235 -0.27 -12.44 -9.55
C SER A 235 0.29 -13.86 -9.35
N ASN A 236 1.30 -14.02 -8.50
CA ASN A 236 1.83 -15.34 -8.16
C ASN A 236 0.81 -16.22 -7.45
N THR A 237 0.06 -15.64 -6.51
CA THR A 237 -1.01 -16.34 -5.78
C THR A 237 -2.12 -16.79 -6.75
N GLU A 238 -2.48 -15.95 -7.72
CA GLU A 238 -3.46 -16.30 -8.76
C GLU A 238 -2.99 -17.51 -9.56
N GLN A 239 -1.77 -17.42 -10.12
CA GLN A 239 -1.21 -18.45 -10.97
C GLN A 239 -1.13 -19.79 -10.23
N GLN A 240 -0.73 -19.77 -8.95
CA GLN A 240 -0.68 -20.99 -8.14
C GLN A 240 -2.05 -21.64 -7.95
N ILE A 241 -3.12 -20.87 -7.77
CA ILE A 241 -4.47 -21.44 -7.65
C ILE A 241 -4.95 -21.98 -8.99
N ILE A 242 -4.59 -21.33 -10.10
CA ILE A 242 -4.87 -21.82 -11.45
C ILE A 242 -4.15 -23.15 -11.68
N ASP A 243 -2.86 -23.22 -11.38
CA ASP A 243 -2.05 -24.43 -11.50
C ASP A 243 -2.63 -25.54 -10.62
N PHE A 244 -2.96 -25.23 -9.36
CA PHE A 244 -3.60 -26.15 -8.44
C PHE A 244 -4.94 -26.67 -8.95
N LYS A 245 -5.76 -25.79 -9.51
CA LYS A 245 -7.02 -26.17 -10.15
C LYS A 245 -6.79 -27.07 -11.37
N SER A 246 -5.68 -26.90 -12.08
CA SER A 246 -5.34 -27.67 -13.29
C SER A 246 -4.82 -29.08 -12.99
N ILE A 247 -4.26 -29.34 -11.81
CA ILE A 247 -3.78 -30.67 -11.37
C ILE A 247 -4.90 -31.72 -11.45
N LEU A 248 -6.13 -31.35 -11.11
CA LEU A 248 -7.31 -32.21 -11.27
C LEU A 248 -7.58 -32.61 -12.74
N PHE A 249 -7.07 -31.89 -13.72
CA PHE A 249 -7.26 -32.21 -15.13
C PHE A 249 -6.13 -33.06 -15.73
N GLN A 250 -4.94 -33.08 -15.10
CA GLN A 250 -3.75 -33.72 -15.67
C GLN A 250 -3.32 -35.01 -14.93
N GLU A 251 -3.58 -35.15 -13.62
CA GLU A 251 -2.93 -36.17 -12.79
C GLU A 251 -3.86 -37.18 -12.10
N PHE A 252 -5.06 -37.46 -12.61
CA PHE A 252 -5.98 -38.48 -12.05
C PHE A 252 -5.38 -39.91 -11.90
N LYS A 253 -4.15 -40.17 -12.38
CA LYS A 253 -3.48 -41.47 -12.26
C LYS A 253 -2.47 -41.61 -11.11
N ASN A 254 -1.91 -40.54 -10.53
CA ASN A 254 -0.80 -40.64 -9.56
C ASN A 254 -0.85 -39.62 -8.38
N ILE A 255 -2.05 -39.27 -7.87
CA ILE A 255 -2.20 -38.22 -6.83
C ILE A 255 -1.64 -38.65 -5.45
N ASN A 256 -1.26 -39.92 -5.26
CA ASN A 256 -0.67 -40.39 -4.00
C ASN A 256 0.68 -39.72 -3.67
N GLU A 257 1.36 -39.11 -4.65
CA GLU A 257 2.62 -38.36 -4.43
C GLU A 257 2.42 -36.84 -4.35
N THR A 258 1.27 -36.31 -4.78
CA THR A 258 0.94 -34.88 -4.71
C THR A 258 0.13 -34.53 -3.47
N VAL A 259 0.64 -34.90 -2.29
CA VAL A 259 0.23 -34.25 -1.04
C VAL A 259 0.79 -32.83 -1.08
N ILE A 260 -0.01 -31.89 -1.59
CA ILE A 260 0.32 -30.48 -1.50
C ILE A 260 0.26 -30.12 -0.02
N GLU A 261 1.43 -29.90 0.58
CA GLU A 261 1.61 -29.39 1.94
C GLU A 261 1.08 -27.95 1.99
N PHE A 262 -0.24 -27.81 2.17
CA PHE A 262 -0.85 -26.51 2.39
C PHE A 262 -0.53 -25.95 3.76
N GLU A 263 -0.01 -26.76 4.68
CA GLU A 263 0.31 -26.35 6.05
C GLU A 263 1.28 -25.18 6.08
N ASP A 264 2.39 -25.26 5.35
CA ASP A 264 3.37 -24.16 5.22
C ASP A 264 2.72 -22.88 4.66
N ILE A 265 1.86 -23.03 3.64
CA ILE A 265 1.22 -21.88 2.99
C ILE A 265 0.17 -21.24 3.91
N ILE A 266 -0.60 -22.07 4.63
CA ILE A 266 -1.57 -21.67 5.65
C ILE A 266 -0.86 -20.88 6.75
N GLU A 267 0.26 -21.39 7.25
CA GLU A 267 1.03 -20.73 8.31
C GLU A 267 1.51 -19.35 7.86
N ILE A 268 2.11 -19.25 6.67
CA ILE A 268 2.61 -17.99 6.13
C ILE A 268 1.46 -16.98 5.95
N TRP A 269 0.34 -17.40 5.34
CA TRP A 269 -0.83 -16.52 5.17
C TRP A 269 -1.42 -16.07 6.50
N LEU A 270 -1.40 -16.93 7.52
CA LEU A 270 -1.87 -16.58 8.85
C LEU A 270 -0.98 -15.53 9.51
N ILE A 271 0.35 -15.67 9.37
CA ILE A 271 1.32 -14.67 9.88
C ILE A 271 1.09 -13.34 9.16
N ILE A 272 1.02 -13.34 7.82
CA ILE A 272 0.77 -12.14 7.01
C ILE A 272 -0.55 -11.48 7.43
N ALA A 273 -1.64 -12.25 7.55
CA ALA A 273 -2.95 -11.72 7.92
C ALA A 273 -2.97 -11.11 9.33
N LYS A 274 -2.30 -11.74 10.30
CA LYS A 274 -2.16 -11.18 11.65
C LYS A 274 -1.39 -9.85 11.61
N LYS A 275 -0.29 -9.78 10.86
CA LYS A 275 0.55 -8.59 10.74
C LYS A 275 -0.14 -7.45 9.98
N SER A 276 -0.87 -7.76 8.91
CA SER A 276 -1.67 -6.78 8.18
C SER A 276 -2.84 -6.26 9.02
N ARG A 277 -3.50 -7.12 9.80
CA ARG A 277 -4.52 -6.70 10.78
C ARG A 277 -3.94 -5.78 11.85
N GLU A 278 -2.77 -6.14 12.40
CA GLU A 278 -2.06 -5.33 13.38
C GLU A 278 -1.72 -3.95 12.82
N PHE A 279 -1.31 -3.87 11.55
CA PHE A 279 -1.12 -2.60 10.86
C PHE A 279 -2.42 -1.78 10.81
N THR A 280 -3.52 -2.34 10.29
CA THR A 280 -4.79 -1.61 10.13
C THR A 280 -5.31 -1.08 11.48
N LEU A 281 -5.27 -1.89 12.53
CA LEU A 281 -5.75 -1.48 13.85
C LEU A 281 -4.99 -0.27 14.42
N ASN A 282 -3.70 -0.16 14.11
CA ASN A 282 -2.87 0.94 14.59
C ASN A 282 -2.88 2.15 13.63
N ALA A 283 -3.14 1.94 12.34
CA ALA A 283 -3.15 2.99 11.33
C ALA A 283 -4.26 4.04 11.51
N TYR A 284 -5.33 3.70 12.26
CA TYR A 284 -6.44 4.61 12.59
C TYR A 284 -6.29 5.32 13.95
N ILE A 285 -5.43 4.81 14.85
CA ILE A 285 -5.33 5.30 16.24
C ILE A 285 -4.23 6.35 16.39
N SER A 286 -3.17 6.27 15.60
CA SER A 286 -2.23 7.38 15.42
C SER A 286 -2.91 8.46 14.63
#